data_AF-A0AAD1VWX6-F1
#
_entry.id   AF-A0AAD1VWX6-F1
#
_cell.length_a   1.000
_cell.length_b   1.000
_cell.length_c   1.000
_cell.angle_alpha   90.00
_cell.angle_beta   90.00
_cell.angle_gamma   90.00
#
_symmetry.space_group_name_H-M   'P 1'
#
loop_
_entity.id
_entity.type
_entity.pdbx_description
1 polymer ?
#
loop_
_entity_poly.entity_id
_entity_poly.type
_entity_poly.pdbx_seq_one_letter_code
_entity_poly.pdbx_strand_id
1 'polypeptide(L)' 'THRSAAQMQFQDHIVVSIFGDINSTLIGLRDFVMPLRTSNLKYKELKPIVFLGELDYLTREWKSIQYFPKLFIFP' A
#
# COMPACT_ATOMS: atom_id res chain seq x y z
N THR A 1 -21.23 17.24 0.31
CA THR A 1 -21.77 15.93 -0.10
C THR A 1 -20.62 15.08 -0.58
N HIS A 2 -19.95 14.34 0.32
CA HIS A 2 -18.73 13.58 0.02
C HIS A 2 -19.06 12.32 -0.78
N ARG A 3 -18.90 12.37 -2.10
CA ARG A 3 -18.95 11.20 -2.98
C ARG A 3 -17.71 11.19 -3.85
N SER A 4 -16.75 10.33 -3.54
CA SER A 4 -15.89 9.65 -4.52
C SER A 4 -14.88 8.72 -3.83
N ALA A 5 -15.37 7.61 -3.28
CA ALA A 5 -14.52 6.46 -2.93
C ALA A 5 -15.28 5.11 -2.93
N ALA A 6 -16.49 5.08 -3.48
CA ALA A 6 -17.33 3.88 -3.48
C ALA A 6 -17.28 3.13 -4.81
N GLN A 7 -16.12 3.08 -5.49
CA GLN A 7 -16.02 2.41 -6.81
C GLN A 7 -15.04 1.23 -6.85
N MET A 8 -14.24 1.01 -5.81
CA MET A 8 -13.37 -0.17 -5.72
C MET A 8 -13.77 -1.00 -4.50
N GLN A 9 -14.55 -2.07 -4.73
CA GLN A 9 -14.85 -3.04 -3.69
C GLN A 9 -13.61 -3.92 -3.48
N PHE A 10 -12.86 -3.63 -2.43
CA PHE A 10 -11.80 -4.52 -1.99
C PHE A 10 -12.38 -5.62 -1.10
N GLN A 11 -12.18 -6.88 -1.48
CA GLN A 11 -12.48 -8.07 -0.67
C GLN A 11 -11.21 -8.90 -0.55
N ASP A 12 -11.00 -9.54 0.60
CA ASP A 12 -9.79 -10.31 0.93
C ASP A 12 -8.48 -9.55 0.62
N HIS A 13 -8.34 -8.36 1.20
CA HIS A 13 -7.21 -7.46 1.01
C HIS A 13 -6.59 -7.07 2.35
N ILE A 14 -5.41 -6.47 2.28
CA ILE A 14 -4.66 -5.99 3.44
C ILE A 14 -4.76 -4.47 3.47
N VAL A 15 -5.13 -3.91 4.61
CA VAL A 15 -5.10 -2.47 4.87
C VAL A 15 -3.93 -2.16 5.79
N VAL A 16 -3.12 -1.18 5.41
CA VAL A 16 -1.95 -0.75 6.18
C VAL A 16 -2.13 0.72 6.52
N SER A 17 -2.41 1.02 7.78
CA SER A 17 -2.50 2.39 8.29
C SER A 17 -1.12 2.87 8.74
N ILE A 18 -0.65 3.95 8.13
CA ILE A 18 0.67 4.52 8.34
C ILE A 18 0.50 5.89 8.98
N PHE A 19 1.13 6.05 10.14
CA PHE A 19 1.17 7.29 10.89
C PHE A 19 2.57 7.86 10.79
N GLY A 20 2.74 8.85 9.92
CA GLY A 20 4.00 9.54 9.67
C GLY A 20 3.70 10.81 8.88
N ASP A 21 4.61 11.78 8.98
CA ASP A 21 4.56 13.04 8.26
C ASP A 21 5.83 13.23 7.40
N ILE A 22 5.92 14.37 6.69
CA ILE A 22 7.06 14.67 5.83
C ILE A 22 8.43 14.68 6.56
N ASN A 23 8.45 14.87 7.88
CA ASN A 23 9.68 14.92 8.69
C ASN A 23 10.01 13.57 9.34
N SER A 24 9.05 12.64 9.36
CA SER A 24 9.19 11.32 9.96
C SER A 24 10.23 10.48 9.20
N THR A 25 10.95 9.65 9.95
CA THR A 25 11.90 8.66 9.39
C THR A 25 11.16 7.61 8.57
N LEU A 26 11.79 7.13 7.50
CA LEU A 26 11.24 6.04 6.69
C LEU A 26 11.26 4.72 7.49
N ILE A 27 10.13 4.03 7.50
CA ILE A 27 9.93 2.71 8.11
C ILE A 27 10.43 1.60 7.17
N GLY A 28 10.40 1.83 5.86
CA GLY A 28 10.84 0.86 4.86
C GLY A 28 9.75 -0.13 4.47
N LEU A 29 8.75 0.34 3.70
CA LEU A 29 7.60 -0.50 3.31
C LEU A 29 7.99 -1.74 2.49
N ARG A 30 9.17 -1.77 1.89
CA ARG A 30 9.69 -2.91 1.15
C ARG A 30 9.78 -4.18 2.00
N ASP A 31 10.20 -4.07 3.26
CA ASP A 31 10.39 -5.23 4.13
C ASP A 31 9.04 -5.85 4.54
N PHE A 32 7.98 -5.04 4.54
CA PHE A 32 6.61 -5.49 4.72
C PHE A 32 6.01 -6.11 3.45
N VAL A 33 6.20 -5.46 2.29
CA VAL A 33 5.57 -5.87 1.02
C VAL A 33 6.22 -7.11 0.43
N MET A 34 7.56 -7.23 0.50
CA MET A 34 8.30 -8.27 -0.22
C MET A 34 7.87 -9.70 0.17
N PRO A 35 7.70 -10.07 1.45
CA PRO A 35 7.24 -11.40 1.82
C PRO A 35 5.84 -11.73 1.28
N LEU A 36 4.97 -10.71 1.13
CA LEU A 36 3.61 -10.83 0.58
C LEU A 36 3.58 -10.90 -0.95
N ARG A 37 4.75 -10.86 -1.60
CA ARG A 37 4.95 -10.91 -3.05
C ARG A 37 5.95 -12.00 -3.44
N THR A 38 6.09 -13.02 -2.60
CA THR A 38 6.91 -14.21 -2.86
C THR A 38 6.54 -14.85 -4.21
N SER A 39 7.56 -15.32 -4.94
CA SER A 39 7.42 -15.85 -6.30
C SER A 39 6.63 -17.16 -6.38
N ASN A 40 6.46 -17.85 -5.25
CA ASN A 40 5.65 -19.08 -5.19
C ASN A 40 4.14 -18.82 -5.19
N LEU A 41 3.69 -17.57 -5.00
CA LEU A 41 2.28 -17.19 -5.11
C LEU A 41 1.93 -16.84 -6.55
N LYS A 42 0.82 -17.38 -7.05
CA LYS A 42 0.29 -16.98 -8.35
C LYS A 42 -0.27 -15.57 -8.24
N TYR A 43 -0.24 -14.80 -9.34
CA TYR A 43 -0.75 -13.44 -9.36
C TYR A 43 -2.18 -13.29 -8.80
N LYS A 44 -3.05 -14.27 -9.05
CA LYS A 44 -4.44 -14.28 -8.55
C LYS A 44 -4.54 -14.45 -7.02
N GLU A 45 -3.57 -15.10 -6.40
CA GLU A 45 -3.52 -15.38 -4.95
C GLU A 45 -2.94 -14.19 -4.16
N LEU A 46 -2.30 -13.23 -4.85
CA LEU A 46 -1.79 -12.03 -4.23
C LEU A 46 -2.93 -11.15 -3.72
N LYS A 47 -2.96 -10.94 -2.40
CA LYS A 47 -3.87 -9.99 -1.76
C LYS A 47 -3.48 -8.55 -2.11
N PRO A 48 -4.43 -7.72 -2.58
CA PRO A 48 -4.21 -6.28 -2.69
C PRO A 48 -3.77 -5.68 -1.36
N ILE A 49 -2.85 -4.71 -1.40
CA ILE A 49 -2.46 -3.94 -0.22
C ILE A 49 -2.89 -2.49 -0.45
N VAL A 50 -3.65 -1.94 0.49
CA VAL A 50 -4.13 -0.56 0.49
C VAL A 50 -3.46 0.19 1.63
N PHE A 51 -2.65 1.19 1.29
CA PHE A 51 -1.99 2.07 2.24
C PHE A 51 -2.86 3.28 2.54
N LEU A 52 -3.05 3.57 3.83
CA LEU A 52 -3.76 4.74 4.36
C LEU A 52 -2.77 5.60 5.13
N GLY A 53 -2.64 6.88 4.81
CA GLY A 53 -1.71 7.76 5.52
C GLY A 53 -1.48 9.07 4.79
N GLU A 54 -0.56 9.86 5.32
CA GLU A 54 -0.18 11.17 4.77
C GLU A 54 0.56 10.98 3.43
N LEU A 55 0.17 11.74 2.40
CA LEU A 55 0.60 11.52 1.03
C LEU A 55 2.09 11.84 0.81
N ASP A 56 2.62 12.86 1.47
CA ASP A 56 4.04 13.22 1.36
C ASP A 56 4.93 12.12 1.97
N TYR A 57 4.54 11.57 3.11
CA TYR A 57 5.21 10.41 3.71
C TYR A 57 5.15 9.18 2.78
N LEU A 58 3.95 8.81 2.29
CA LEU A 58 3.77 7.63 1.43
C LEU A 58 4.53 7.75 0.12
N THR A 59 4.61 8.95 -0.46
CA THR A 59 5.34 9.21 -1.71
C THR A 59 6.85 8.96 -1.53
N ARG A 60 7.42 9.29 -0.37
CA ARG A 60 8.83 9.01 -0.05
C ARG A 60 9.10 7.51 0.02
N GLU A 61 8.22 6.75 0.69
CA GLU A 61 8.31 5.29 0.79
C GLU A 61 8.05 4.57 -0.54
N TRP A 62 7.15 5.11 -1.37
CA TRP A 62 6.64 4.46 -2.59
C TRP A 62 7.76 4.05 -3.57
N LYS A 63 8.84 4.83 -3.64
CA LYS A 63 10.00 4.55 -4.49
C LYS A 63 10.56 3.14 -4.29
N SER A 64 10.46 2.60 -3.07
CA SER A 64 10.97 1.28 -2.71
C SER A 64 10.06 0.11 -3.12
N ILE A 65 8.78 0.38 -3.37
CA ILE A 65 7.74 -0.64 -3.58
C ILE A 65 6.94 -0.50 -4.88
N GLN A 66 7.13 0.59 -5.64
CA GLN A 66 6.37 0.91 -6.86
C GLN A 66 6.34 -0.19 -7.94
N TYR A 67 7.31 -1.13 -7.92
CA TYR A 67 7.38 -2.24 -8.88
C TYR A 67 6.64 -3.50 -8.41
N PHE A 68 6.12 -3.54 -7.19
CA PHE A 68 5.31 -4.65 -6.73
C PHE A 68 3.86 -4.52 -7.21
N PRO A 69 3.21 -5.64 -7.57
CA PRO A 69 1.84 -5.61 -8.06
C PRO A 69 0.81 -5.39 -6.95
N LYS A 70 -0.38 -4.93 -7.35
CA LYS A 70 -1.57 -4.80 -6.49
C LYS A 70 -1.34 -3.99 -5.21
N LEU A 71 -0.64 -2.87 -5.35
CA LEU A 71 -0.47 -1.88 -4.28
C LEU A 71 -1.30 -0.64 -4.62
N PHE A 72 -1.98 -0.09 -3.63
CA PHE A 72 -2.85 1.07 -3.77
C PHE A 72 -2.58 2.03 -2.62
N ILE A 73 -2.62 3.33 -2.89
CA ILE A 73 -2.64 4.39 -1.88
C ILE A 73 -4.04 4.98 -1.90
N PHE A 74 -4.61 5.21 -0.72
CA PHE A 74 -5.88 5.88 -0.58
C PHE A 74 -5.71 7.12 0.31
N PRO A 75 -6.13 8.31 -0.17
CA PRO A 75 -5.96 9.59 0.52
C PRO A 75 -6.96 9.77 1.68
#